data_AF-A0A7S0QDG2-F1
#
_entry.id   AF-A0A7S0QDG2-F1
#
_cell.length_a   1.000
_cell.length_b   1.000
_cell.length_c   1.000
_cell.angle_alpha   90.00
_cell.angle_beta   90.00
_cell.angle_gamma   90.00
#
_symmetry.space_group_name_H-M   'P 1'
#
loop_
_entity.id
_entity.type
_entity.pdbx_description
1 polymer ?
#
loop_
_entity_poly.entity_id
_entity_poly.type
_entity_poly.pdbx_seq_one_letter_code
_entity_poly.pdbx_strand_id
1 'polypeptide(L)'
;GMEDSDDETRDPISFEIMTDPVVTEEGFTYDRKTIEEWFTNKGPVSPSTGAGLASTKLTPNHSVRSIIARKHPEIMLAQLTSPAVEPTAKCASDDASIQRPVSKSDAPS
;
A
#
# COMPACT_ATOMS: atom_id res chain seq x y z
N GLY A 1 21.37 28.78 -6.88
CA GLY A 1 21.26 27.33 -7.08
C GLY A 1 19.99 26.90 -6.42
N MET A 2 18.99 26.53 -7.22
CA MET A 2 17.68 26.03 -6.79
C MET A 2 17.40 24.77 -7.62
N GLU A 3 18.38 23.87 -7.72
CA GLU A 3 18.32 22.72 -8.64
C GLU A 3 18.06 21.38 -7.92
N ASP A 4 17.93 21.38 -6.59
CA ASP A 4 17.74 20.18 -5.76
C ASP A 4 16.45 20.24 -4.92
N SER A 5 15.35 20.73 -5.48
CA SER A 5 14.05 20.62 -4.79
C SER A 5 13.40 19.27 -5.13
N ASP A 6 13.16 18.44 -4.12
CA ASP A 6 12.43 17.16 -4.28
C ASP A 6 10.91 17.37 -4.23
N ASP A 7 10.42 18.61 -4.20
CA ASP A 7 8.99 18.94 -4.04
C ASP A 7 8.12 18.25 -5.12
N GLU A 8 8.63 18.17 -6.36
CA GLU A 8 7.95 17.48 -7.47
C GLU A 8 7.87 15.94 -7.32
N THR A 9 8.61 15.37 -6.38
CA THR A 9 8.70 13.92 -6.14
C THR A 9 8.13 13.49 -4.79
N ARG A 10 7.79 14.44 -3.91
CA ARG A 10 7.21 14.17 -2.60
C ARG A 10 5.69 14.04 -2.69
N ASP A 11 5.16 13.05 -1.99
CA ASP A 11 3.74 12.86 -1.84
C ASP A 11 3.13 13.98 -0.98
N PRO A 12 2.09 14.69 -1.43
CA PRO A 12 1.47 15.76 -0.65
C PRO A 12 0.83 15.33 0.68
N ILE A 13 0.59 14.02 0.89
CA ILE A 13 -0.02 13.48 2.12
C ILE A 13 1.05 13.07 3.13
N SER A 14 1.98 12.18 2.72
CA SER A 14 3.02 11.64 3.62
C SER A 14 4.27 12.49 3.69
N PHE A 15 4.49 13.39 2.72
CA PHE A 15 5.72 14.14 2.51
C PHE A 15 6.96 13.27 2.22
N GLU A 16 6.78 11.98 1.96
CA GLU A 16 7.82 11.05 1.55
C GLU A 16 7.97 11.02 0.02
N ILE A 17 9.10 10.53 -0.49
CA ILE A 17 9.28 10.35 -1.94
C ILE A 17 8.30 9.29 -2.43
N MET A 18 7.53 9.62 -3.46
CA MET A 18 6.56 8.70 -4.04
C MET A 18 7.26 7.47 -4.62
N THR A 19 6.72 6.30 -4.33
CA THR A 19 7.19 5.01 -4.87
C THR A 19 6.33 4.57 -6.06
N ASP A 20 5.03 4.80 -5.99
CA ASP A 20 4.08 4.56 -7.06
C ASP A 20 3.23 5.81 -7.33
N PRO A 21 3.75 6.80 -8.08
CA PRO A 21 3.04 8.04 -8.33
C PRO A 21 1.80 7.80 -9.19
N VAL A 22 0.65 8.23 -8.68
CA VAL A 22 -0.65 8.17 -9.35
C VAL A 22 -1.32 9.53 -9.36
N VAL A 23 -2.07 9.81 -10.42
CA VAL A 23 -2.81 11.06 -10.60
C VAL A 23 -4.32 10.83 -10.40
N THR A 24 -4.96 11.75 -9.67
CA THR A 24 -6.43 11.82 -9.55
C THR A 24 -7.04 12.51 -10.77
N GLU A 25 -8.36 12.46 -10.92
CA GLU A 25 -9.05 13.19 -12.03
C GLU A 25 -8.89 14.71 -11.95
N GLU A 26 -8.54 15.25 -10.78
CA GLU A 26 -8.24 16.68 -10.59
C GLU A 26 -6.83 17.05 -11.07
N GLY A 27 -5.96 16.07 -11.37
CA GLY A 27 -4.59 16.30 -11.82
C GLY A 27 -3.53 16.33 -10.70
N PHE A 28 -3.91 16.11 -9.44
CA PHE A 28 -2.95 15.99 -8.33
C PHE A 28 -2.30 14.62 -8.31
N THR A 29 -1.00 14.59 -8.02
CA THR A 29 -0.22 13.34 -7.93
C THR A 29 0.09 13.01 -6.47
N TYR A 30 -0.09 11.75 -6.11
CA TYR A 30 0.17 11.19 -4.78
C TYR A 30 0.90 9.86 -4.92
N ASP A 31 1.45 9.37 -3.81
CA ASP A 31 1.79 7.94 -3.75
C ASP A 31 0.50 7.11 -3.71
N ARG A 32 0.45 6.01 -4.46
CA ARG A 32 -0.73 5.14 -4.54
C ARG A 32 -1.24 4.72 -3.16
N LYS A 33 -0.33 4.27 -2.29
CA LYS A 33 -0.72 3.72 -0.99
C LYS A 33 -1.40 4.79 -0.15
N THR A 34 -0.85 6.00 -0.14
CA THR A 34 -1.33 7.07 0.73
C THR A 34 -2.69 7.61 0.28
N ILE A 35 -2.92 7.75 -1.03
CA ILE A 35 -4.22 8.20 -1.55
C ILE A 35 -5.31 7.12 -1.43
N GLU A 36 -4.97 5.84 -1.58
CA GLU A 36 -5.91 4.73 -1.38
C GLU A 36 -6.32 4.61 0.10
N GLU A 37 -5.39 4.76 1.04
CA GLU A 37 -5.67 4.83 2.48
C GLU A 37 -6.53 6.05 2.83
N TRP A 38 -6.25 7.21 2.20
CA TRP A 38 -7.06 8.41 2.39
C TRP A 38 -8.51 8.18 1.95
N PHE A 39 -8.74 7.63 0.75
CA PHE A 39 -10.10 7.34 0.27
C PHE A 39 -10.82 6.31 1.14
N THR A 40 -10.09 5.34 1.67
CA THR A 40 -10.64 4.35 2.60
C THR A 40 -11.12 5.01 3.91
N ASN A 41 -10.36 5.97 4.44
CA ASN A 41 -10.64 6.61 5.73
C ASN A 41 -11.58 7.82 5.64
N LYS A 42 -11.56 8.57 4.54
CA LYS A 42 -12.24 9.87 4.38
C LYS A 42 -13.31 9.86 3.29
N GLY A 43 -13.38 8.82 2.46
CA GLY A 43 -14.25 8.77 1.30
C GLY A 43 -13.70 9.58 0.10
N PRO A 44 -14.54 9.86 -0.91
CA PRO A 44 -14.16 10.56 -2.14
C PRO A 44 -13.99 12.07 -1.89
N VAL A 45 -12.97 12.45 -1.13
CA VAL A 45 -12.64 13.84 -0.81
C VAL A 45 -11.18 14.10 -1.19
N SER A 46 -10.90 15.23 -1.83
CA SER A 46 -9.56 15.63 -2.24
C SER A 46 -8.69 15.93 -1.01
N PRO A 47 -7.50 15.31 -0.85
CA PRO A 47 -6.57 15.65 0.23
C PRO A 47 -6.06 17.09 0.14
N SER A 48 -5.84 17.59 -1.07
CA SER A 48 -5.23 18.90 -1.29
C SER A 48 -6.21 20.07 -1.18
N THR A 49 -7.48 19.86 -1.54
CA THR A 49 -8.49 20.95 -1.56
C THR A 49 -9.59 20.77 -0.53
N GLY A 50 -9.78 19.57 0.01
CA GLY A 50 -10.92 19.22 0.87
C GLY A 50 -12.26 19.14 0.12
N ALA A 51 -12.28 19.30 -1.20
CA ALA A 51 -13.51 19.23 -2.01
C ALA A 51 -13.94 17.77 -2.26
N GLY A 52 -15.23 17.56 -2.51
CA GLY A 52 -15.74 16.26 -2.93
C GLY A 52 -15.28 15.89 -4.34
N LEU A 53 -14.86 14.64 -4.53
CA LEU A 53 -14.42 14.10 -5.80
C LEU A 53 -15.57 13.42 -6.54
N ALA A 54 -15.61 13.58 -7.87
CA ALA A 54 -16.55 12.84 -8.72
C ALA A 54 -16.21 11.34 -8.82
N SER A 55 -14.95 10.98 -8.56
CA SER A 55 -14.40 9.64 -8.77
C SER A 55 -13.12 9.46 -7.95
N THR A 56 -12.87 8.25 -7.48
CA THR A 56 -11.62 7.85 -6.80
C THR A 56 -10.67 7.12 -7.75
N LYS A 57 -10.90 7.20 -9.06
CA LYS A 57 -10.05 6.56 -10.06
C LYS A 57 -8.65 7.15 -10.04
N LEU A 58 -7.66 6.27 -9.99
CA LEU A 58 -6.23 6.60 -9.99
C LEU A 58 -5.59 6.14 -11.29
N THR A 59 -4.86 7.03 -11.94
CA THR A 59 -4.12 6.73 -13.17
C THR A 59 -2.61 6.81 -12.89
N PRO A 60 -1.77 5.86 -13.34
CA PRO A 60 -0.33 5.98 -13.15
C PRO A 60 0.24 7.27 -13.76
N ASN A 61 1.10 7.98 -13.02
CA ASN A 61 1.81 9.16 -13.52
C ASN A 61 3.25 8.80 -13.94
N HIS A 62 3.40 8.37 -15.18
CA HIS A 62 4.69 7.95 -15.74
C HIS A 62 5.72 9.09 -15.83
N SER A 63 5.27 10.34 -15.99
CA SER A 63 6.14 11.51 -16.03
C SER A 63 6.83 11.71 -14.69
N VAL A 64 6.06 11.76 -13.60
CA VAL A 64 6.60 11.89 -12.23
C VAL A 64 7.44 10.66 -11.87
N ARG A 65 7.01 9.45 -12.25
CA ARG A 65 7.82 8.24 -12.06
C ARG A 65 9.21 8.35 -12.71
N SER A 66 9.29 8.93 -13.90
CA SER A 66 10.56 9.13 -14.61
C SER A 66 11.46 10.15 -13.92
N ILE A 67 10.87 11.19 -13.32
CA ILE A 67 11.58 12.19 -12.53
C ILE A 67 12.15 11.56 -11.26
N ILE A 68 11.33 10.78 -10.54
CA ILE A 68 11.76 10.03 -9.35
C ILE A 68 12.88 9.06 -9.71
N ALA A 69 12.78 8.31 -10.82
CA ALA A 69 13.84 7.40 -11.23
C ALA A 69 15.17 8.12 -11.53
N ARG A 70 15.12 9.38 -11.99
CA ARG A 70 16.32 10.20 -12.26
C ARG A 70 16.90 10.82 -10.99
N LYS A 71 16.06 11.31 -10.08
CA LYS A 71 16.47 12.02 -8.85
C LYS A 71 16.75 11.08 -7.66
N HIS A 72 15.98 10.00 -7.58
CA HIS A 72 15.95 9.04 -6.46
C HIS A 72 16.00 7.59 -7.00
N PRO A 73 17.05 7.19 -7.73
CA PRO A 73 17.16 5.85 -8.30
C PRO A 73 17.10 4.74 -7.23
N GLU A 74 17.53 5.01 -6.00
CA GLU A 74 17.45 4.10 -4.85
C GLU A 74 16.01 3.71 -4.50
N ILE A 75 15.06 4.64 -4.64
CA ILE A 75 13.63 4.40 -4.37
C ILE A 75 13.05 3.44 -5.42
N MET A 76 13.45 3.62 -6.69
CA MET A 76 12.99 2.76 -7.78
C MET A 76 13.68 1.38 -7.74
N LEU A 77 14.95 1.33 -7.33
CA LEU A 77 15.72 0.08 -7.19
C LEU A 77 15.18 -0.80 -6.05
N ALA A 78 14.78 -0.19 -4.93
CA ALA A 78 14.21 -0.90 -3.79
C ALA A 78 12.98 -1.77 -4.16
N GLN A 79 12.24 -1.37 -5.22
CA GLN A 79 11.10 -2.14 -5.72
C GLN A 79 11.50 -3.40 -6.51
N LEU A 80 12.71 -3.42 -7.08
CA LEU A 80 13.26 -4.58 -7.79
C LEU A 80 13.96 -5.56 -6.85
N THR A 81 14.44 -5.07 -5.71
CA THR A 81 15.06 -5.88 -4.66
C THR A 81 14.01 -6.37 -3.68
N SER A 82 13.14 -7.28 -4.11
CA SER A 82 12.30 -8.00 -3.15
C SER A 82 13.19 -8.88 -2.27
N PRO A 83 13.15 -8.84 -0.93
CA PRO A 83 13.54 -9.99 -0.13
C PRO A 83 12.41 -11.02 -0.26
N ALA A 84 12.35 -11.72 -1.39
CA ALA A 84 11.54 -12.92 -1.50
C ALA A 84 12.28 -14.07 -0.79
N VAL A 85 12.38 -14.05 0.55
CA VAL A 85 12.53 -15.23 1.44
C VAL A 85 12.31 -14.81 2.90
N GLU A 86 11.17 -15.15 3.49
CA GLU A 86 11.24 -15.75 4.82
C GLU A 86 11.16 -17.27 4.62
N PRO A 87 12.08 -18.07 5.18
CA PRO A 87 12.00 -19.52 5.07
C PRO A 87 10.81 -20.03 5.87
N THR A 88 9.89 -20.69 5.17
CA THR A 88 8.87 -21.54 5.76
C THR A 88 9.55 -22.74 6.43
N ALA A 89 9.50 -22.83 7.76
CA ALA A 89 9.51 -24.08 8.55
C ALA A 89 9.22 -23.71 10.03
N LYS A 90 8.32 -24.38 10.74
CA LYS A 90 8.31 -25.84 10.95
C LYS A 90 6.90 -26.41 10.95
N CYS A 91 6.66 -27.39 10.09
CA CYS A 91 5.90 -28.56 10.49
C CYS A 91 6.82 -29.44 11.33
N ALA A 92 6.40 -29.78 12.54
CA ALA A 92 6.76 -31.03 13.17
C ALA A 92 5.44 -31.71 13.54
N SER A 93 5.01 -32.62 12.67
CA SER A 93 4.26 -33.82 13.06
C SER A 93 5.24 -34.70 13.88
N ASP A 94 4.87 -35.48 14.90
CA ASP A 94 3.80 -36.47 14.88
C ASP A 94 3.25 -36.82 16.29
N ASP A 95 1.99 -37.26 16.25
CA ASP A 95 1.38 -38.41 16.94
C ASP A 95 1.56 -38.62 18.45
N ALA A 96 0.46 -38.40 19.18
CA ALA A 96 0.07 -39.30 20.26
C ALA A 96 -1.43 -39.60 20.14
N SER A 97 -1.72 -40.67 19.41
CA SER A 97 -3.03 -41.32 19.40
C SER A 97 -3.43 -41.77 20.80
N ILE A 98 -4.49 -41.19 21.39
CA ILE A 98 -5.37 -41.93 22.31
C ILE A 98 -6.83 -41.73 21.91
N GLN A 99 -7.47 -42.87 21.67
CA GLN A 99 -8.79 -43.05 21.11
C GLN A 99 -9.91 -42.49 22.01
N ARG A 100 -10.88 -41.86 21.36
CA ARG A 100 -12.27 -41.65 21.80
C ARG A 100 -12.96 -43.02 22.02
N PRO A 101 -13.99 -43.13 22.87
CA PRO A 101 -15.34 -42.95 22.31
C PRO A 101 -16.38 -42.27 23.21
N VAL A 102 -17.41 -41.88 22.48
CA VAL A 102 -18.67 -41.20 22.78
C VAL A 102 -19.53 -41.80 23.89
N SER A 103 -20.39 -40.98 24.49
CA SER A 103 -21.84 -41.27 24.57
C SER A 103 -22.65 -40.00 24.82
N LYS A 104 -23.66 -39.81 23.95
CA LYS A 104 -24.80 -38.89 24.05
C LYS A 104 -25.64 -39.19 25.29
N SER A 105 -26.37 -38.18 25.78
CA SER A 105 -27.84 -38.18 26.04
C SER A 105 -28.17 -36.84 26.71
N ASP A 106 -28.78 -35.87 26.01
CA ASP A 106 -30.24 -35.65 25.93
C ASP A 106 -30.91 -35.39 27.29
N ALA A 107 -31.16 -34.08 27.57
CA ALA A 107 -32.35 -33.40 28.13
C ALA A 107 -33.15 -33.99 29.33
N PRO A 108 -34.28 -33.36 29.76
CA PRO A 108 -34.57 -31.98 30.20
C PRO A 108 -34.83 -31.98 31.74
N SER A 109 -35.26 -30.95 32.47
CA SER A 109 -36.26 -29.89 32.27
C SER A 109 -36.08 -28.80 33.33
#